data_AF-A0A345E3I5-F1
#
_entry.id   AF-A0A345E3I5-F1
#
_cell.length_a   1.000
_cell.length_b   1.000
_cell.length_c   1.000
_cell.angle_alpha   90.00
_cell.angle_beta   90.00
_cell.angle_gamma   90.00
#
_symmetry.space_group_name_H-M   'P 1'
#
loop_
_entity.id
_entity.type
_entity.pdbx_description
1 polymer ?
#
loop_
_entity_poly.entity_id
_entity_poly.type
_entity_poly.pdbx_seq_one_letter_code
_entity_poly.pdbx_strand_id
1 'polypeptide(L)'
;MAIDPNFERTREKVDEEEGVAVWGPVDPPEKLGIHGTHVAVDFDICLADGACLEDCPVDVFEWVDTPGHPESEIKAHPTYEDQCIDCMLCVDVCPVDAIDVDPSRENRV
;
A
#
# COMPACT_ATOMS: atom_id res chain seq x y z
N MET A 1 -11.28 6.53 -5.62
CA MET A 1 -10.53 7.78 -5.33
C MET A 1 -9.10 7.32 -5.23
N ALA A 2 -8.15 7.99 -5.88
CA ALA A 2 -6.74 7.61 -5.79
C ALA A 2 -6.21 7.82 -4.36
N ILE A 3 -5.14 7.11 -4.01
CA ILE A 3 -4.37 7.35 -2.80
C ILE A 3 -3.93 8.83 -2.70
N ASP A 4 -3.90 9.39 -1.49
CA ASP A 4 -3.37 10.74 -1.25
C ASP A 4 -1.83 10.70 -1.33
N PRO A 5 -1.17 11.30 -2.34
CA PRO A 5 0.28 11.21 -2.48
C PRO A 5 1.05 11.93 -1.34
N ASN A 6 0.37 12.74 -0.51
CA ASN A 6 0.96 13.41 0.65
C ASN A 6 0.53 12.77 1.98
N PHE A 7 0.04 11.52 1.97
CA PHE A 7 -0.50 10.86 3.16
C PHE A 7 0.47 10.90 4.35
N GLU A 8 1.78 10.85 4.12
CA GLU A 8 2.79 10.86 5.18
C GLU A 8 2.85 12.20 5.94
N ARG A 9 2.25 13.24 5.37
CA ARG A 9 2.13 14.58 5.97
C ARG A 9 0.73 14.86 6.51
N THR A 10 -0.28 14.19 5.97
CA THR A 10 -1.70 14.45 6.27
C THR A 10 -2.30 13.43 7.23
N ARG A 11 -1.71 12.23 7.32
CA ARG A 11 -2.14 11.12 8.17
C ARG A 11 -1.12 10.87 9.29
N GLU A 12 -1.58 10.22 10.36
CA GLU A 12 -0.74 9.82 11.49
C GLU A 12 -0.26 8.38 11.27
N LYS A 13 1.03 8.11 11.50
CA LYS A 13 1.54 6.73 11.62
C LYS A 13 0.99 6.15 12.92
N VAL A 14 0.09 5.16 12.80
CA VAL A 14 -0.62 4.57 13.94
C VAL A 14 -0.10 3.20 14.34
N ASP A 15 0.52 2.46 13.42
CA ASP A 15 1.07 1.14 13.69
C ASP A 15 2.26 0.80 12.75
N GLU A 16 2.82 -0.38 12.94
CA GLU A 16 3.80 -1.01 12.06
C GLU A 16 3.53 -2.51 11.94
N GLU A 17 3.21 -2.97 10.74
CA GLU A 17 2.85 -4.36 10.45
C GLU A 17 3.86 -4.96 9.48
N GLU A 18 4.40 -6.14 9.80
CA GLU A 18 5.41 -6.83 8.98
C GLU A 18 6.62 -5.97 8.56
N GLY A 19 6.96 -4.96 9.36
CA GLY A 19 8.09 -4.05 9.12
C GLY A 19 7.75 -2.84 8.26
N VAL A 20 6.48 -2.66 7.85
CA VAL A 20 6.02 -1.48 7.12
C VAL A 20 5.12 -0.60 7.98
N ALA A 21 5.21 0.70 7.78
CA ALA A 21 4.41 1.67 8.53
C ALA A 21 2.93 1.60 8.13
N VAL A 22 2.03 1.72 9.11
CA VAL A 22 0.59 1.83 8.89
C VAL A 22 0.12 3.25 9.22
N TRP A 23 -0.55 3.89 8.27
CA TRP A 23 -1.01 5.27 8.33
C TRP A 23 -2.53 5.32 8.43
N GLY A 24 -3.02 5.89 9.54
CA GLY A 24 -4.44 5.91 9.87
C GLY A 24 -5.28 6.87 9.03
N PRO A 25 -6.62 6.82 9.16
CA PRO A 25 -7.36 6.12 10.20
C PRO A 25 -7.44 4.62 9.97
N VAL A 26 -7.35 3.85 11.06
CA VAL A 26 -7.58 2.40 11.08
C VAL A 26 -8.77 2.13 12.01
N ASP A 27 -9.83 1.55 11.47
CA ASP A 27 -11.07 1.15 12.16
C ASP A 27 -11.57 -0.16 11.53
N PRO A 28 -10.92 -1.31 11.86
CA PRO A 28 -11.18 -2.57 11.19
C PRO A 28 -12.61 -3.08 11.48
N PRO A 29 -13.25 -3.77 10.51
CA PRO A 29 -12.69 -4.19 9.22
C PRO A 29 -12.92 -3.16 8.10
N GLU A 30 -13.64 -2.07 8.35
CA GLU A 30 -14.10 -1.14 7.30
C GLU A 30 -13.03 -0.16 6.85
N LYS A 31 -12.06 0.15 7.72
CA LYS A 31 -10.91 0.99 7.41
C LYS A 31 -9.62 0.38 7.91
N LEU A 32 -8.66 0.22 7.02
CA LEU A 32 -7.34 -0.33 7.27
C LEU A 32 -6.23 0.68 6.94
N GLY A 33 -6.57 1.79 6.29
CA GLY A 33 -5.64 2.89 6.06
C GLY A 33 -4.60 2.56 4.98
N ILE A 34 -3.43 3.19 5.08
CA ILE A 34 -2.33 3.03 4.10
C ILE A 34 -1.19 2.24 4.73
N HIS A 35 -0.72 1.21 4.05
CA HIS A 35 0.41 0.38 4.46
C HIS A 35 1.63 0.71 3.60
N GLY A 36 2.80 0.88 4.23
CA GLY A 36 4.05 1.26 3.57
C GLY A 36 4.33 2.76 3.59
N THR A 37 5.58 3.10 3.26
CA THR A 37 6.06 4.49 3.17
C THR A 37 6.65 4.75 1.80
N HIS A 38 7.73 4.05 1.45
CA HIS A 38 8.37 4.18 0.15
C HIS A 38 7.46 3.65 -0.95
N VAL A 39 6.91 2.45 -0.74
CA VAL A 39 5.85 1.87 -1.55
C VAL A 39 4.63 1.77 -0.65
N ALA A 40 3.64 2.62 -0.91
CA ALA A 40 2.46 2.73 -0.09
C ALA A 40 1.24 2.17 -0.81
N VAL A 41 0.43 1.37 -0.13
CA VAL A 41 -0.83 0.82 -0.64
C VAL A 41 -1.97 1.24 0.27
N ASP A 42 -2.97 1.92 -0.29
CA ASP A 42 -4.19 2.28 0.43
C ASP A 42 -5.16 1.08 0.43
N PHE A 43 -5.29 0.44 1.59
CA PHE A 43 -6.11 -0.76 1.77
C PHE A 43 -7.60 -0.45 1.66
N ASP A 44 -8.00 0.80 1.91
CA ASP A 44 -9.39 1.26 1.83
C ASP A 44 -9.88 1.39 0.37
N ILE A 45 -8.98 1.29 -0.61
CA ILE A 45 -9.32 1.35 -2.05
C ILE A 45 -8.75 0.20 -2.87
N CYS A 46 -7.77 -0.56 -2.35
CA CYS A 46 -7.23 -1.74 -3.03
C CYS A 46 -8.34 -2.80 -3.27
N LEU A 47 -8.54 -3.19 -4.53
CA LEU A 47 -9.57 -4.16 -4.95
C LEU A 47 -9.08 -5.61 -5.05
N ALA A 48 -7.85 -5.90 -4.62
CA ALA A 48 -7.18 -7.17 -4.88
C ALA A 48 -7.10 -7.55 -6.37
N ASP A 49 -6.82 -6.57 -7.23
CA ASP A 49 -6.68 -6.79 -8.68
C ASP A 49 -5.49 -7.72 -9.01
N GLY A 50 -4.34 -7.50 -8.37
CA GLY A 50 -3.19 -8.40 -8.44
C GLY A 50 -2.14 -8.06 -9.50
N ALA A 51 -2.42 -7.13 -10.43
CA ALA A 51 -1.43 -6.73 -11.44
C ALA A 51 -0.11 -6.22 -10.83
N CYS A 52 -0.17 -5.55 -9.67
CA CYS A 52 1.04 -5.10 -8.96
C CYS A 52 1.91 -6.26 -8.46
N LEU A 53 1.35 -7.42 -8.10
CA LEU A 53 2.12 -8.60 -7.75
C LEU A 53 2.71 -9.27 -9.00
N GLU A 54 1.93 -9.36 -10.08
CA GLU A 54 2.37 -10.03 -11.32
C GLU A 54 3.48 -9.27 -12.06
N ASP A 55 3.38 -7.94 -12.10
CA ASP A 55 4.27 -7.10 -12.90
C ASP A 55 5.48 -6.56 -12.10
N CYS A 56 5.53 -6.74 -10.77
CA CYS A 56 6.66 -6.27 -9.98
C CYS A 56 7.90 -7.14 -10.26
N PRO A 57 8.99 -6.59 -10.83
CA PRO A 57 10.17 -7.39 -11.20
C PRO A 57 11.03 -7.81 -10.00
N VAL A 58 10.71 -7.31 -8.80
CA VAL A 58 11.46 -7.53 -7.56
C VAL A 58 10.55 -7.96 -6.40
N ASP A 59 9.35 -8.46 -6.69
CA ASP A 59 8.45 -9.10 -5.72
C ASP A 59 8.19 -8.29 -4.44
N VAL A 60 7.89 -6.99 -4.55
CA VAL A 60 7.64 -6.10 -3.39
C VAL A 60 6.43 -6.52 -2.55
N PHE A 61 5.42 -7.10 -3.20
CA PHE A 61 4.08 -7.24 -2.63
C PHE A 61 3.76 -8.69 -2.25
N GLU A 62 3.05 -8.86 -1.14
CA GLU A 62 2.46 -10.14 -0.72
C GLU A 62 0.94 -10.01 -0.54
N TRP A 63 0.22 -11.12 -0.61
CA TRP A 63 -1.20 -11.15 -0.26
C TRP A 63 -1.37 -11.26 1.25
N VAL A 64 -2.17 -10.36 1.83
CA VAL A 64 -2.62 -10.44 3.23
C VAL A 64 -4.14 -10.54 3.29
N ASP A 65 -4.65 -11.31 4.25
CA ASP A 65 -6.09 -11.47 4.47
C ASP A 65 -6.69 -10.26 5.20
N THR A 66 -7.76 -9.70 4.66
CA THR A 66 -8.54 -8.60 5.25
C THR A 66 -10.04 -8.94 5.29
N PRO A 67 -10.42 -9.99 6.06
CA PRO A 67 -11.79 -10.51 6.04
C PRO A 67 -12.81 -9.46 6.49
N GLY A 68 -13.90 -9.34 5.72
CA GLY A 68 -14.98 -8.40 6.00
C GLY A 68 -14.75 -6.95 5.57
N HIS A 69 -13.62 -6.62 4.93
CA HIS A 69 -13.41 -5.29 4.36
C HIS A 69 -14.30 -5.10 3.10
N PRO A 70 -14.94 -3.92 2.91
CA PRO A 70 -15.92 -3.72 1.85
C PRO A 70 -15.36 -3.85 0.42
N GLU A 71 -14.13 -3.39 0.19
CA GLU A 71 -13.52 -3.40 -1.15
C GLU A 71 -12.99 -4.77 -1.60
N SER A 72 -12.37 -5.55 -0.70
CA SER A 72 -11.84 -6.90 -0.99
C SER A 72 -11.45 -7.61 0.31
N GLU A 73 -11.51 -8.95 0.33
CA GLU A 73 -11.15 -9.77 1.50
C GLU A 73 -9.66 -10.10 1.60
N ILE A 74 -8.85 -9.67 0.62
CA ILE A 74 -7.39 -9.74 0.62
C ILE A 74 -6.81 -8.43 0.08
N LYS A 75 -5.55 -8.10 0.39
CA LYS A 75 -4.87 -6.88 -0.08
C LYS A 75 -3.44 -7.16 -0.50
N ALA A 76 -2.95 -6.36 -1.44
CA ALA A 76 -1.53 -6.33 -1.79
C ALA A 76 -0.77 -5.53 -0.73
N HIS A 77 -0.04 -6.20 0.14
CA HIS A 77 0.76 -5.59 1.20
C HIS A 77 2.20 -5.37 0.71
N PRO A 78 2.80 -4.17 0.88
CA PRO A 78 4.13 -3.88 0.35
C PRO A 78 5.25 -4.37 1.29
N THR A 79 5.21 -5.65 1.69
CA THR A 79 6.10 -6.26 2.69
C THR A 79 7.59 -6.01 2.45
N TYR A 80 8.01 -5.96 1.17
CA TYR A 80 9.40 -5.76 0.78
C TYR A 80 9.62 -4.39 0.09
N GLU A 81 9.01 -3.33 0.62
CA GLU A 81 9.14 -1.97 0.05
C GLU A 81 10.58 -1.44 -0.03
N ASP A 82 11.50 -2.03 0.74
CA ASP A 82 12.95 -1.77 0.71
C ASP A 82 13.61 -2.25 -0.58
N GLN A 83 13.03 -3.26 -1.25
CA GLN A 83 13.53 -3.83 -2.51
C GLN A 83 13.10 -3.04 -3.74
N CYS A 84 12.17 -2.10 -3.59
CA CYS A 84 11.62 -1.33 -4.69
C CYS A 84 12.71 -0.55 -5.45
N ILE A 85 12.68 -0.69 -6.78
CA ILE A 85 13.62 -0.09 -7.73
C ILE A 85 13.05 1.13 -8.46
N ASP A 86 11.96 1.71 -7.95
CA ASP A 86 11.36 2.96 -8.43
C ASP A 86 10.92 2.89 -9.91
N CYS A 87 10.50 1.71 -10.37
CA CYS A 87 10.12 1.47 -11.77
C CYS A 87 8.72 2.00 -12.14
N MET A 88 7.90 2.32 -11.14
CA MET A 88 6.53 2.87 -11.26
C MET A 88 5.48 1.97 -11.93
N LEU A 89 5.82 0.73 -12.32
CA LEU A 89 4.89 -0.19 -12.98
C LEU A 89 3.63 -0.45 -12.14
N CYS A 90 3.78 -0.71 -10.83
CA CYS A 90 2.66 -0.97 -9.94
C CYS A 90 1.68 0.21 -9.81
N VAL A 91 2.18 1.45 -9.92
CA VAL A 91 1.35 2.66 -9.92
C VAL A 91 0.53 2.73 -11.21
N ASP A 92 1.18 2.51 -12.36
CA ASP A 92 0.54 2.61 -13.68
C ASP A 92 -0.49 1.50 -13.95
N VAL A 93 -0.28 0.28 -13.43
CA VAL A 93 -1.17 -0.86 -13.68
C VAL A 93 -2.35 -0.96 -12.72
N CYS A 94 -2.30 -0.25 -11.58
CA CYS A 94 -3.37 -0.33 -10.60
C CYS A 94 -4.66 0.34 -11.13
N PRO A 95 -5.78 -0.37 -11.29
CA PRO A 95 -6.98 0.18 -11.93
C PRO A 95 -7.70 1.25 -11.09
N VAL A 96 -7.32 1.39 -9.83
CA VAL A 96 -7.95 2.28 -8.84
C VAL A 96 -6.97 3.27 -8.21
N ASP A 97 -5.73 3.32 -8.71
CA ASP A 97 -4.67 4.18 -8.20
C ASP A 97 -4.48 4.02 -6.68
N ALA A 98 -4.43 2.77 -6.21
CA ALA A 98 -4.27 2.44 -4.79
C ALA A 98 -2.83 2.49 -4.29
N ILE A 99 -1.86 2.61 -5.20
CA ILE A 99 -0.43 2.47 -4.91
C ILE A 99 0.26 3.79 -5.23
N ASP A 100 1.12 4.23 -4.33
CA ASP A 100 1.99 5.38 -4.55
C ASP A 100 3.44 5.01 -4.18
N VAL A 101 4.38 5.42 -5.05
CA VAL A 101 5.81 5.20 -4.86
C VAL A 101 6.52 6.53 -4.91
N ASP A 102 7.16 6.91 -3.80
CA ASP A 102 7.92 8.16 -3.71
C ASP A 102 9.33 7.92 -3.15
N PRO A 103 10.38 8.01 -3.98
CA PRO A 103 11.76 7.77 -3.57
C PRO A 103 12.32 8.86 -2.65
N SER A 104 11.62 9.99 -2.50
CA SER A 104 12.04 11.16 -1.72
C SER A 104 11.50 11.18 -0.28
N ARG A 105 10.61 10.24 0.09
CA ARG A 105 10.05 10.17 1.44
C ARG A 105 11.13 9.94 2.49
N GLU A 106 11.14 10.80 3.51
CA GLU A 106 12.16 10.83 4.56
C GLU A 106 12.25 9.53 5.38
N ASN A 107 11.19 8.72 5.36
CA ASN A 107 11.12 7.44 6.06
C ASN A 107 11.18 6.22 5.12
N ARG A 108 11.77 6.37 3.91
CA ARG A 108 12.15 5.23 3.07
C ARG A 108 13.24 4.44 3.83
N VAL A 109 12.89 3.19 4.15
CA VAL A 109 13.61 2.16 4.93
C VAL A 109 15.11 2.40 5.12
#